data_AF-A0A7J8ZFJ6-F1
#
_entry.id   AF-A0A7J8ZFJ6-F1
#
_cell.length_a   1.000
_cell.length_b   1.000
_cell.length_c   1.000
_cell.angle_alpha   90.00
_cell.angle_beta   90.00
_cell.angle_gamma   90.00
#
_symmetry.space_group_name_H-M   'P 1'
#
loop_
_entity.id
_entity.type
_entity.pdbx_description
1 polymer ?
#
loop_
_entity_poly.entity_id
_entity_poly.type
_entity_poly.pdbx_seq_one_letter_code
_entity_poly.pdbx_strand_id
1 'polypeptide(L)'
;VEEVSQYVRFGLWWIALGVASSIGLGSGLHTFVLYLGPHIALFTIKAMQCGRIDLKSAPYDTIQLKRVPSWLDKPCREFGPPLFSSSHGSRVPISSILPQVQIEAILWGLGTALGELPPYFISRA
;
A
#
# COMPACT_ATOMS: atom_id res chain seq x y z
N VAL A 1 15.73 17.45 -4.55
CA VAL A 1 15.41 17.58 -3.10
C VAL A 1 13.94 17.24 -2.83
N GLU A 2 13.01 17.68 -3.67
CA GLU A 2 11.57 17.41 -3.51
C GLU A 2 11.21 15.92 -3.61
N GLU A 3 11.82 15.16 -4.54
CA GLU A 3 11.56 13.72 -4.66
C GLU A 3 11.96 12.94 -3.41
N VAL A 4 13.14 13.24 -2.84
CA VAL A 4 13.62 12.62 -1.60
C VAL A 4 12.63 12.88 -0.46
N SER A 5 12.08 14.09 -0.37
CA SER A 5 11.05 14.43 0.62
C SER A 5 9.79 13.58 0.47
N GLN A 6 9.37 13.29 -0.76
CA GLN A 6 8.20 12.42 -1.02
C GLN A 6 8.46 10.97 -0.59
N TYR A 7 9.65 10.43 -0.90
CA TYR A 7 10.05 9.09 -0.44
C TYR A 7 10.13 9.00 1.09
N VAL A 8 10.70 10.00 1.75
CA VAL A 8 10.78 10.06 3.22
C VAL A 8 9.37 10.11 3.81
N ARG A 9 8.48 10.97 3.30
CA ARG A 9 7.10 11.05 3.77
C ARG A 9 6.32 9.76 3.56
N PHE A 10 6.54 9.08 2.43
CA PHE A 10 5.95 7.77 2.13
C PHE A 10 6.41 6.71 3.13
N GLY A 11 7.72 6.62 3.38
CA GLY A 11 8.29 5.71 4.37
C GLY A 11 7.74 5.98 5.77
N LEU A 12 7.80 7.24 6.21
CA LEU A 12 7.29 7.68 7.51
C LEU A 12 5.80 7.38 7.68
N TRP A 13 4.98 7.59 6.65
CA TRP A 13 3.55 7.31 6.70
C TRP A 13 3.25 5.84 7.00
N TRP A 14 3.84 4.93 6.23
CA TRP A 14 3.60 3.49 6.40
C TRP A 14 4.24 2.92 7.67
N ILE A 15 5.45 3.37 8.01
CA ILE A 15 6.11 2.99 9.27
C ILE A 15 5.31 3.49 10.47
N ALA A 16 4.86 4.75 10.47
CA ALA A 16 4.09 5.30 11.58
C ALA A 16 2.74 4.58 11.76
N LEU A 17 2.06 4.23 10.66
CA LEU A 17 0.85 3.39 10.70
C LEU A 17 1.14 2.00 11.27
N GLY A 18 2.30 1.41 10.96
CA GLY A 18 2.74 0.14 11.55
C GLY A 18 2.98 0.24 13.05
N VAL A 19 3.72 1.26 13.49
CA VAL A 19 3.97 1.50 14.93
C VAL A 19 2.66 1.72 15.68
N ALA A 20 1.76 2.54 15.14
CA ALA A 20 0.44 2.78 15.71
C ALA A 20 -0.41 1.51 15.80
N SER A 21 -0.24 0.59 14.84
CA SER A 21 -0.92 -0.71 14.83
C SER A 21 -0.48 -1.62 15.98
N SER A 22 0.78 -1.54 16.39
CA SER A 22 1.37 -2.35 17.46
C SER A 22 1.06 -1.81 18.86
N ILE A 23 1.17 -0.49 19.06
CA ILE A 23 0.91 0.15 20.37
C ILE A 23 -0.56 -0.02 20.81
N GLY A 24 -1.49 -0.17 19.86
CA GLY A 24 -2.91 -0.30 20.13
C GLY A 24 -3.34 -1.68 20.64
N LEU A 25 -2.92 -2.09 21.86
CA LEU A 25 -3.58 -3.07 22.75
C LEU A 25 -4.18 -4.35 22.09
N GLY A 26 -3.58 -4.87 21.00
CA GLY A 26 -4.07 -6.08 20.30
C GLY A 26 -5.04 -5.85 19.14
N SER A 27 -5.20 -4.62 18.63
CA SER A 27 -6.09 -4.29 17.50
C SER A 27 -5.37 -4.22 16.14
N GLY A 28 -4.20 -4.85 15.99
CA GLY A 28 -3.40 -4.74 14.76
C GLY A 28 -4.14 -5.14 13.47
N LEU A 29 -5.02 -6.14 13.57
CA LEU A 29 -5.93 -6.52 12.48
C LEU A 29 -6.90 -5.39 12.09
N HIS A 30 -7.39 -4.61 13.05
CA HIS A 30 -8.30 -3.50 12.79
C HIS A 30 -7.59 -2.39 12.02
N THR A 31 -6.35 -2.03 12.40
CA THR A 31 -5.55 -1.05 11.65
C THR A 31 -5.24 -1.55 10.24
N PHE A 32 -4.94 -2.84 10.09
CA PHE A 32 -4.77 -3.46 8.77
C PHE A 32 -6.03 -3.28 7.90
N VAL A 33 -7.20 -3.64 8.43
CA VAL A 33 -8.49 -3.57 7.71
C VAL A 33 -8.89 -2.13 7.36
N LEU A 34 -8.46 -1.14 8.13
CA LEU A 34 -8.79 0.27 7.85
C LEU A 34 -7.84 0.96 6.86
N TYR A 35 -6.57 0.57 6.82
CA TYR A 35 -5.55 1.30 6.05
C TYR A 35 -4.93 0.45 4.94
N LEU A 36 -4.21 -0.60 5.30
CA LEU A 36 -3.44 -1.39 4.33
C LEU A 36 -4.36 -2.27 3.44
N GLY A 37 -5.38 -2.89 4.03
CA GLY A 37 -6.35 -3.72 3.32
C GLY A 37 -7.08 -2.97 2.20
N PRO A 38 -7.72 -1.83 2.48
CA PRO A 38 -8.40 -1.02 1.45
C PRO A 38 -7.44 -0.54 0.36
N HIS A 39 -6.19 -0.21 0.69
CA HIS A 39 -5.18 0.14 -0.29
C HIS A 39 -4.89 -1.00 -1.28
N ILE A 40 -4.64 -2.21 -0.77
CA ILE A 40 -4.40 -3.40 -1.61
C ILE A 40 -5.64 -3.76 -2.43
N ALA A 41 -6.83 -3.70 -1.82
CA ALA A 41 -8.08 -4.03 -2.48
C ALA A 41 -8.40 -3.05 -3.62
N LEU A 42 -8.31 -1.74 -3.38
CA LEU A 42 -8.58 -0.71 -4.38
C LEU A 42 -7.61 -0.81 -5.56
N PHE A 43 -6.31 -1.00 -5.27
CA PHE A 43 -5.31 -1.19 -6.32
C PHE A 43 -5.61 -2.43 -7.17
N THR A 44 -5.92 -3.56 -6.52
CA THR A 44 -6.23 -4.82 -7.20
C THR A 44 -7.49 -4.70 -8.06
N ILE A 45 -8.56 -4.08 -7.55
CA ILE A 45 -9.80 -3.86 -8.31
C ILE A 45 -9.51 -3.00 -9.55
N LYS A 46 -8.77 -1.91 -9.40
CA LYS A 46 -8.40 -1.03 -10.52
C LYS A 46 -7.51 -1.74 -11.53
N ALA A 47 -6.54 -2.53 -11.08
CA ALA A 47 -5.67 -3.34 -11.94
C ALA A 47 -6.47 -4.36 -12.76
N MET A 48 -7.44 -5.02 -12.14
CA MET A 48 -8.34 -5.97 -12.81
C MET A 48 -9.30 -5.28 -13.80
N GLN A 49 -9.79 -4.08 -13.46
CA GLN A 49 -10.67 -3.30 -14.35
C GLN A 49 -9.95 -2.79 -15.60
N CYS A 50 -8.75 -2.23 -15.42
CA CYS A 50 -7.97 -1.69 -16.53
C CYS A 50 -7.16 -2.77 -17.27
N GLY A 51 -6.96 -3.93 -16.65
CA GLY A 51 -6.19 -5.03 -17.23
C GLY A 51 -4.69 -4.80 -17.28
N ARG A 52 -4.18 -4.03 -16.33
CA ARG A 52 -2.78 -3.63 -16.25
C ARG A 52 -2.34 -3.41 -14.81
N ILE A 53 -1.03 -3.39 -14.59
CA ILE A 53 -0.42 -3.20 -13.25
C ILE A 53 0.35 -1.88 -13.13
N ASP A 54 0.60 -1.20 -14.25
CA ASP A 54 1.32 0.06 -14.40
C ASP A 54 0.41 1.28 -14.16
N LEU A 55 -0.32 1.25 -13.04
CA LEU A 55 -1.24 2.31 -12.65
C LEU A 55 -0.56 3.41 -11.82
N LYS A 56 0.39 3.05 -10.97
CA LYS A 56 1.11 4.01 -10.12
C LYS A 56 2.06 4.84 -10.95
N SER A 57 1.94 6.16 -10.86
CA SER A 57 2.90 7.06 -11.51
C SER A 57 4.28 6.99 -10.87
N ALA A 58 4.34 6.67 -9.57
CA ALA A 58 5.58 6.48 -8.80
C ALA A 58 5.32 5.56 -7.59
N PRO A 59 6.36 4.93 -7.01
CA PRO A 59 6.20 4.04 -5.86
C PRO A 59 5.55 4.69 -4.63
N TYR A 60 5.73 6.00 -4.45
CA TYR A 60 5.18 6.77 -3.33
C TYR A 60 3.73 7.25 -3.56
N ASP A 61 3.13 6.97 -4.73
CA ASP A 61 1.76 7.35 -5.07
C ASP A 61 0.73 6.40 -4.41
N THR A 62 0.49 6.67 -3.13
CA THR A 62 -0.33 5.86 -2.23
C THR A 62 -1.44 6.67 -1.57
N ILE A 63 -2.43 5.96 -1.01
CA ILE A 63 -3.45 6.53 -0.14
C ILE A 63 -2.78 7.06 1.14
N GLN A 64 -2.99 8.34 1.44
CA GLN A 64 -2.62 8.97 2.71
C GLN A 64 -3.86 9.65 3.32
N LEU A 65 -3.81 10.00 4.61
CA LEU A 65 -4.95 10.56 5.34
C LEU A 65 -5.71 11.70 4.63
N LYS A 66 -4.97 12.59 3.95
CA LYS A 66 -5.51 13.78 3.27
C LYS A 66 -5.12 13.84 1.78
N ARG A 67 -4.69 12.71 1.21
CA ARG A 67 -4.24 12.66 -0.19
C ARG A 67 -4.74 11.38 -0.83
N VAL A 68 -5.53 11.55 -1.87
CA VAL A 68 -5.99 10.49 -2.77
C VAL A 68 -4.85 10.18 -3.75
N PRO A 69 -4.57 8.91 -4.06
CA PRO A 69 -3.53 8.58 -5.02
C PRO A 69 -3.97 8.92 -6.44
N SER A 70 -3.01 9.26 -7.30
CA SER A 70 -3.31 9.77 -8.65
C SER A 70 -4.00 8.73 -9.55
N TRP A 71 -3.85 7.45 -9.25
CA TRP A 71 -4.40 6.35 -10.03
C TRP A 71 -5.87 6.00 -9.70
N LEU A 72 -6.42 6.47 -8.59
CA LEU A 72 -7.76 6.04 -8.15
C LEU A 72 -8.87 6.65 -9.02
N ASP A 73 -8.77 7.94 -9.34
CA ASP A 73 -9.79 8.68 -10.08
C ASP A 73 -9.54 8.71 -11.61
N LYS A 74 -8.36 8.28 -12.06
CA LYS A 74 -8.03 8.24 -13.48
C LYS A 74 -8.80 7.12 -14.21
N PRO A 75 -9.44 7.41 -15.37
CA PRO A 75 -10.10 6.40 -16.17
C PRO A 75 -9.08 5.48 -16.87
N CYS A 76 -9.45 4.21 -17.08
CA CYS A 76 -8.57 3.20 -17.68
C CYS A 76 -7.98 3.59 -19.05
N ARG A 77 -8.67 4.45 -19.80
CA ARG A 77 -8.26 4.92 -21.13
C ARG A 77 -6.96 5.73 -21.09
N GLU A 78 -6.67 6.41 -19.98
CA GLU A 78 -5.47 7.25 -19.84
C GLU A 78 -4.19 6.44 -19.58
N PHE A 79 -4.31 5.21 -19.05
CA PHE A 79 -3.17 4.32 -18.86
C PHE A 79 -2.77 3.57 -20.15
N GLY A 80 -3.61 3.61 -21.18
CA GLY A 80 -3.42 2.92 -22.46
C GLY A 80 -4.02 1.51 -22.53
N PRO A 81 -3.70 0.71 -23.57
CA PRO A 81 -4.34 -0.58 -23.83
C PRO A 81 -4.05 -1.65 -22.75
N PRO A 82 -4.96 -2.58 -22.45
CA PRO A 82 -4.70 -3.63 -21.46
C PRO A 82 -3.47 -4.47 -21.85
N LEU A 83 -2.54 -4.66 -20.90
CA LEU A 83 -1.38 -5.54 -21.06
C LEU A 83 -1.78 -7.01 -20.97
N PHE A 84 -2.84 -7.29 -20.19
CA PHE A 84 -3.38 -8.62 -19.99
C PHE A 84 -4.78 -8.69 -20.61
N SER A 85 -4.84 -9.07 -21.89
CA SER A 85 -6.08 -9.39 -22.59
C SER A 85 -6.23 -10.90 -22.68
N SER A 86 -7.24 -11.46 -21.99
CA SER A 86 -7.66 -12.84 -22.17
C SER A 86 -8.97 -12.88 -22.95
N SER A 87 -9.20 -13.96 -23.69
CA SER A 87 -10.40 -14.20 -24.50
C SER A 87 -11.72 -14.15 -23.69
N HIS A 88 -11.65 -14.15 -22.35
CA HIS A 88 -12.79 -14.18 -21.44
C HIS A 88 -12.66 -13.08 -20.36
N GLY A 89 -12.38 -11.85 -20.81
CA GLY A 89 -12.20 -10.65 -19.97
C GLY A 89 -10.75 -10.38 -19.59
N SER A 90 -10.48 -9.20 -19.01
CA SER A 90 -9.15 -8.91 -18.50
C SER A 90 -8.90 -9.65 -17.19
N ARG A 91 -7.90 -10.53 -17.17
CA ARG A 91 -7.47 -11.27 -15.99
C ARG A 91 -6.00 -10.98 -15.75
N VAL A 92 -5.72 -10.19 -14.73
CA VAL A 92 -4.35 -9.90 -14.29
C VAL A 92 -3.93 -10.98 -13.28
N PRO A 93 -2.78 -11.64 -13.47
CA PRO A 93 -2.31 -12.63 -12.49
C PRO A 93 -1.91 -11.95 -11.18
N ILE A 94 -2.29 -12.56 -10.05
CA ILE A 94 -1.99 -12.03 -8.70
C ILE A 94 -0.49 -11.89 -8.48
N SER A 95 0.31 -12.79 -9.05
CA SER A 95 1.78 -12.73 -8.99
C SER A 95 2.35 -11.43 -9.55
N SER A 96 1.67 -10.77 -10.49
CA SER A 96 2.08 -9.48 -11.06
C SER A 96 1.59 -8.28 -10.25
N ILE A 97 0.56 -8.46 -9.40
CA ILE A 97 -0.02 -7.41 -8.56
C ILE A 97 0.77 -7.27 -7.25
N LEU A 98 1.17 -8.38 -6.65
CA LEU A 98 1.88 -8.39 -5.36
C LEU A 98 3.11 -7.47 -5.33
N PRO A 99 3.99 -7.45 -6.35
CA PRO A 99 5.18 -6.60 -6.33
C PRO A 99 4.88 -5.10 -6.29
N GLN A 100 3.67 -4.69 -6.71
CA GLN A 100 3.26 -3.29 -6.73
C GLN A 100 2.80 -2.78 -5.36
N VAL A 101 2.41 -3.66 -4.44
CA VAL A 101 1.89 -3.32 -3.10
C VAL A 101 2.78 -3.81 -1.95
N GLN A 102 3.84 -4.56 -2.28
CA GLN A 102 4.72 -5.20 -1.29
C GLN A 102 5.50 -4.18 -0.45
N ILE A 103 5.91 -3.05 -1.02
CA ILE A 103 6.75 -2.07 -0.31
C ILE A 103 5.95 -1.42 0.81
N GLU A 104 4.69 -1.10 0.57
CA GLU A 104 3.76 -0.60 1.58
C GLU A 104 3.56 -1.61 2.71
N ALA A 105 3.40 -2.90 2.36
CA ALA A 105 3.28 -3.98 3.34
C ALA A 105 4.56 -4.18 4.17
N ILE A 106 5.74 -4.08 3.53
CA ILE A 106 7.04 -4.18 4.22
C ILE A 106 7.26 -3.00 5.16
N LEU A 107 7.01 -1.77 4.71
CA LEU A 107 7.15 -0.58 5.56
C LEU A 107 6.18 -0.60 6.73
N TRP A 108 4.94 -1.07 6.50
CA TRP A 108 3.98 -1.28 7.58
C TRP A 108 4.47 -2.35 8.57
N GLY A 109 4.93 -3.51 8.09
CA GLY A 109 5.48 -4.57 8.93
C GLY A 109 6.72 -4.14 9.72
N LEU A 110 7.59 -3.33 9.12
CA LEU A 110 8.73 -2.72 9.79
C LEU A 110 8.27 -1.80 10.93
N GLY A 111 7.25 -0.98 10.70
CA GLY A 111 6.64 -0.16 11.73
C GLY A 111 6.05 -0.97 12.87
N THR A 112 5.34 -2.05 12.55
CA THR A 112 4.77 -2.96 13.56
C THR A 112 5.87 -3.56 14.44
N ALA A 113 6.95 -4.06 13.84
CA ALA A 113 8.10 -4.60 14.58
C ALA A 113 8.76 -3.54 15.47
N LEU A 114 8.87 -2.29 15.01
CA LEU A 114 9.39 -1.19 15.82
C LEU A 114 8.47 -0.84 16.99
N GLY A 115 7.15 -0.91 16.82
CA GLY A 115 6.18 -0.63 17.88
C GLY A 115 6.14 -1.68 19.00
N GLU A 116 6.62 -2.90 18.74
CA GLU A 116 6.72 -3.99 19.73
C GLU A 116 7.97 -3.90 20.61
N LEU A 117 9.00 -3.13 20.22
CA LEU A 117 10.25 -2.98 20.98
C LEU A 117 10.08 -2.34 22.37
N PRO A 118 9.29 -1.26 22.56
CA PRO A 118 9.14 -0.62 23.87
C PRO A 118 8.61 -1.55 24.99
N PRO A 119 7.51 -2.31 24.82
CA PRO A 119 7.08 -3.26 25.85
C PRO A 119 8.08 -4.41 26.06
N TYR A 120 8.84 -4.80 25.01
CA TYR A 120 9.90 -5.79 25.14
C TYR A 120 11.04 -5.33 26.07
N PHE A 121 11.43 -4.06 26.01
CA PHE A 121 12.45 -3.52 26.92
C PHE A 121 11.92 -3.29 28.34
N ILE A 122 10.66 -2.87 28.50
CA ILE A 122 10.04 -2.66 29.82
C ILE A 122 9.84 -3.97 30.58
N SER A 123 9.56 -5.07 29.88
CA SER A 123 9.42 -6.40 30.48
C SER A 123 10.76 -7.08 30.81
N ARG A 124 11.88 -6.57 30.27
CA ARG A 124 13.24 -7.11 30.51
C ARG A 124 14.02 -6.32 31.57
N ALA A 125 13.58 -5.11 31.93
CA ALA A 125 14.14 -4.30 33.01
C ALA A 125 13.55 -4.69 34.36
#